data_AF-A0A7C7ZTN2-F1
#
_entry.id   AF-A0A7C7ZTN2-F1
#
_cell.length_a   1.000
_cell.length_b   1.000
_cell.length_c   1.000
_cell.angle_alpha   90.00
_cell.angle_beta   90.00
_cell.angle_gamma   90.00
#
_symmetry.space_group_name_H-M   'P 1'
#
loop_
_entity.id
_entity.type
_entity.pdbx_description
1 polymer ?
#
loop_
_entity_poly.entity_id
_entity_poly.type
_entity_poly.pdbx_seq_one_letter_code
_entity_poly.pdbx_strand_id
1 'polypeptide(L)'
;MRFSLFLTVFVTLYSLLHFYAYLKIRAAFSSSKIFLLFLVLFMAFMVFCPIIVRVLERDGMERLPEILAHVGFTWMGFIFLFICSAFVLDLIRMLLSFSAWVFNKTSGTRGFSPKTLFYVAATITLVIGSYAYFEALHITTEHITI
;
A
#
# COMPACT_ATOMS: atom_id res chain seq x y z
N MET A 1 -20.76 15.33 13.70
CA MET A 1 -19.90 14.36 14.44
C MET A 1 -19.52 13.11 13.63
N ARG A 2 -20.46 12.39 13.00
CA ARG A 2 -20.16 11.12 12.28
C ARG A 2 -19.19 11.28 11.09
N PHE A 3 -19.37 12.30 10.27
CA PHE A 3 -18.52 12.55 9.09
C PHE A 3 -17.08 12.94 9.45
N SER A 4 -16.91 13.84 10.42
CA SER A 4 -15.58 14.27 10.88
C SER A 4 -14.79 13.09 11.46
N LEU A 5 -15.44 12.22 12.24
CA LEU A 5 -14.81 11.01 12.77
C LEU A 5 -14.35 10.08 11.65
N PHE A 6 -15.22 9.82 10.66
CA PHE A 6 -14.85 9.03 9.49
C PHE A 6 -13.62 9.60 8.77
N LEU A 7 -13.63 10.91 8.49
CA LEU A 7 -12.54 11.57 7.78
C LEU A 7 -11.23 11.51 8.58
N THR A 8 -11.30 11.74 9.89
CA THR A 8 -10.13 11.63 10.77
C THR A 8 -9.56 10.21 10.75
N VAL A 9 -10.40 9.20 10.98
CA VAL A 9 -9.96 7.79 10.97
C VAL A 9 -9.36 7.41 9.63
N PHE A 10 -10.05 7.78 8.53
CA PHE A 10 -9.59 7.50 7.18
C PHE A 10 -8.23 8.14 6.89
N VAL A 11 -8.09 9.46 7.11
CA VAL A 11 -6.83 10.18 6.84
C VAL A 11 -5.72 9.66 7.73
N THR A 12 -5.97 9.43 9.02
CA THR A 12 -4.95 8.93 9.94
C THR A 12 -4.50 7.53 9.57
N LEU A 13 -5.42 6.58 9.38
CA LEU A 13 -5.09 5.21 9.03
C LEU A 13 -4.34 5.16 7.70
N TYR A 14 -4.88 5.84 6.68
CA TYR A 14 -4.30 5.82 5.35
C TYR A 14 -2.92 6.50 5.30
N SER A 15 -2.73 7.58 6.05
CA SER A 15 -1.41 8.21 6.21
C SER A 15 -0.41 7.29 6.92
N LEU A 16 -0.83 6.53 7.93
CA LEU A 16 0.03 5.56 8.61
C LEU A 16 0.47 4.44 7.67
N LEU A 17 -0.43 3.95 6.81
CA LEU A 17 -0.08 2.97 5.77
C LEU A 17 0.96 3.56 4.79
N HIS A 18 0.76 4.79 4.30
CA HIS A 18 1.73 5.47 3.44
C HIS A 18 3.08 5.66 4.13
N PHE A 19 3.06 6.04 5.40
CA PHE A 19 4.27 6.20 6.19
C PHE A 19 5.03 4.87 6.35
N TYR A 20 4.35 3.76 6.64
CA TYR A 20 4.98 2.45 6.69
C TYR A 20 5.58 2.05 5.33
N ALA A 21 4.85 2.26 4.23
CA ALA A 21 5.39 2.03 2.88
C ALA A 21 6.63 2.88 2.60
N TYR A 22 6.62 4.16 3.00
CA TYR A 22 7.76 5.05 2.90
C TYR A 22 8.98 4.50 3.66
N LEU A 23 8.80 3.98 4.88
CA LEU A 23 9.90 3.37 5.65
C LEU A 23 10.51 2.17 4.91
N LYS A 24 9.68 1.32 4.27
CA LYS A 24 10.16 0.18 3.45
C LYS A 24 10.96 0.64 2.25
N ILE A 25 10.44 1.62 1.51
CA ILE A 25 11.11 2.17 0.33
C ILE A 25 12.42 2.87 0.75
N ARG A 26 12.41 3.68 1.82
CA ARG A 26 13.61 4.34 2.34
C ARG A 26 14.67 3.34 2.78
N ALA A 27 14.29 2.24 3.44
CA ALA A 27 15.22 1.20 3.83
C ALA A 27 15.84 0.46 2.62
N ALA A 28 15.12 0.39 1.50
CA ALA A 28 15.59 -0.23 0.27
C ALA A 28 16.42 0.73 -0.63
N PHE A 29 16.09 2.04 -0.69
CA PHE A 29 16.63 2.99 -1.67
C PHE A 29 17.28 4.24 -1.06
N SER A 30 17.84 4.12 0.14
CA SER A 30 18.31 5.24 1.01
C SER A 30 19.22 6.31 0.38
N SER A 31 19.76 6.11 -0.82
CA SER A 31 20.76 6.97 -1.43
C SER A 31 20.22 8.21 -2.17
N SER A 32 18.95 8.24 -2.58
CA SER A 32 18.41 9.36 -3.38
C SER A 32 17.41 10.22 -2.61
N LYS A 33 17.87 11.37 -2.08
CA LYS A 33 17.01 12.34 -1.37
C LYS A 33 15.92 12.92 -2.27
N ILE A 34 16.25 13.17 -3.54
CA ILE A 34 15.32 13.70 -4.55
C ILE A 34 14.19 12.71 -4.79
N PHE A 35 14.51 11.43 -4.98
CA PHE A 35 13.51 10.37 -5.11
C PHE A 35 12.59 10.29 -3.89
N LEU A 36 13.15 10.33 -2.68
CA LEU A 36 12.35 10.30 -1.45
C LEU A 36 11.45 11.54 -1.30
N LEU A 37 11.88 12.72 -1.77
CA LEU A 37 11.05 13.93 -1.77
C LEU A 37 9.85 13.76 -2.71
N PHE A 38 10.09 13.35 -3.96
CA PHE A 38 9.01 13.09 -4.92
C PHE A 38 8.05 12.02 -4.42
N LEU A 39 8.56 10.96 -3.79
CA LEU A 39 7.75 9.92 -3.18
C LEU A 39 6.82 10.47 -2.10
N VAL A 40 7.31 11.32 -1.19
CA VAL A 40 6.49 11.93 -0.13
C VAL A 40 5.41 12.83 -0.72
N LEU A 41 5.74 13.64 -1.73
CA LEU A 41 4.76 14.51 -2.40
C LEU A 41 3.66 13.68 -3.09
N PHE A 42 4.06 12.63 -3.80
CA PHE A 42 3.13 11.70 -4.43
C PHE A 42 2.23 11.02 -3.41
N MET A 43 2.79 10.46 -2.34
CA MET A 43 2.03 9.81 -1.26
C MET A 43 1.05 10.77 -0.59
N ALA A 44 1.46 12.01 -0.32
CA ALA A 44 0.58 13.04 0.24
C ALA A 44 -0.59 13.34 -0.70
N PHE A 45 -0.32 13.52 -1.99
CA PHE A 45 -1.36 13.71 -2.99
C PHE A 45 -2.35 12.53 -3.01
N MET A 46 -1.84 11.29 -2.98
CA MET A 46 -2.69 10.09 -2.98
C MET A 46 -3.55 9.96 -1.72
N VAL A 47 -3.08 10.43 -0.56
CA VAL A 47 -3.88 10.49 0.68
C VAL A 47 -5.10 11.41 0.52
N PHE A 48 -4.93 12.55 -0.13
CA PHE A 48 -6.00 13.53 -0.34
C PHE A 48 -6.83 13.27 -1.61
N CYS A 49 -6.38 12.41 -2.51
CA CYS A 49 -7.03 12.12 -3.79
C CYS A 49 -8.55 11.86 -3.67
N PRO A 50 -9.07 11.04 -2.74
CA PRO A 50 -10.51 10.80 -2.60
C PRO A 50 -11.29 12.05 -2.22
N ILE A 51 -10.70 12.92 -1.40
CA ILE A 51 -11.32 14.19 -1.00
C ILE A 51 -11.37 15.12 -2.21
N ILE A 52 -10.27 15.19 -2.97
CA ILE A 52 -10.19 15.95 -4.22
C ILE A 52 -11.25 15.48 -5.21
N VAL A 53 -11.39 14.17 -5.42
CA VAL A 53 -12.44 13.59 -6.29
C VAL A 53 -13.82 14.10 -5.87
N ARG A 54 -14.16 14.03 -4.57
CA ARG A 54 -15.47 14.50 -4.08
C ARG A 54 -15.68 16.01 -4.24
N VAL A 55 -14.63 16.82 -4.13
CA VAL A 55 -14.74 18.26 -4.36
C VAL A 55 -15.00 18.54 -5.84
N LEU A 56 -14.22 17.91 -6.73
CA LEU A 56 -14.36 18.11 -8.17
C LEU A 56 -15.71 17.60 -8.71
N GLU A 57 -16.24 16.50 -8.18
CA GLU A 57 -17.60 16.01 -8.47
C GLU A 57 -18.66 17.06 -8.10
N ARG A 58 -18.50 17.76 -6.97
CA ARG A 58 -19.44 18.79 -6.52
C ARG A 58 -19.37 20.06 -7.36
N ASP A 59 -18.22 20.35 -7.94
CA ASP A 59 -18.01 21.48 -8.85
C ASP A 59 -18.54 21.20 -10.26
N GLY A 60 -19.13 20.02 -10.51
CA GLY A 60 -19.75 19.65 -11.79
C GLY A 60 -18.76 19.21 -12.86
N MET A 61 -17.50 18.90 -12.49
CA MET A 61 -16.54 18.33 -13.43
C MET A 61 -16.86 16.85 -13.66
N GLU A 62 -16.93 16.40 -14.92
CA GLU A 62 -17.28 15.00 -15.22
C GLU A 62 -16.04 14.12 -15.39
N ARG A 63 -15.09 14.53 -16.24
CA ARG A 63 -13.98 13.65 -16.68
C ARG A 63 -12.81 13.57 -15.69
N LEU A 64 -12.49 14.68 -15.02
CA LEU A 64 -11.32 14.73 -14.13
C LEU A 64 -11.52 13.91 -12.84
N PRO A 65 -12.66 14.00 -12.12
CA PRO A 65 -12.88 13.17 -10.93
C PRO A 65 -12.93 11.68 -11.27
N GLU A 66 -13.46 11.30 -12.42
CA GLU A 66 -13.49 9.91 -12.89
C GLU A 66 -12.07 9.34 -13.03
N ILE A 67 -11.18 10.04 -13.73
CA ILE A 67 -9.78 9.61 -13.89
C ILE A 67 -9.08 9.54 -12.53
N LEU A 68 -9.26 10.56 -11.69
CA LEU A 68 -8.66 10.59 -10.35
C LEU A 68 -9.21 9.50 -9.45
N ALA A 69 -10.49 9.16 -9.56
CA ALA A 69 -11.10 8.05 -8.85
C ALA A 69 -10.44 6.74 -9.28
N HIS A 70 -10.35 6.46 -10.58
CA HIS A 70 -9.69 5.25 -11.07
C HIS A 70 -8.25 5.14 -10.57
N VAL A 71 -7.45 6.20 -10.68
CA VAL A 71 -6.05 6.20 -10.22
C VAL A 71 -5.96 6.07 -8.69
N GLY A 72 -6.73 6.88 -7.95
CA GLY A 72 -6.73 6.95 -6.50
C GLY A 72 -7.17 5.65 -5.84
N PHE A 73 -8.31 5.10 -6.26
CA PHE A 73 -8.85 3.86 -5.70
C PHE A 73 -8.04 2.63 -6.12
N THR A 74 -7.47 2.61 -7.34
CA THR A 74 -6.55 1.54 -7.73
C THR A 74 -5.30 1.57 -6.85
N TRP A 75 -4.69 2.75 -6.67
CA TRP A 75 -3.53 2.91 -5.80
C TRP A 75 -3.79 2.50 -4.36
N MET A 76 -4.99 2.77 -3.82
CA MET A 76 -5.40 2.27 -2.50
C MET A 76 -5.31 0.76 -2.39
N GLY A 77 -5.80 0.04 -3.41
CA GLY A 77 -5.70 -1.42 -3.45
C GLY A 77 -4.25 -1.90 -3.48
N PHE A 78 -3.43 -1.32 -4.36
CA PHE A 78 -2.01 -1.66 -4.46
C PHE A 78 -1.25 -1.38 -3.17
N ILE A 79 -1.44 -0.21 -2.55
CA ILE A 79 -0.73 0.08 -1.31
C ILE A 79 -1.18 -0.85 -0.19
N PHE A 80 -2.48 -1.14 -0.07
CA PHE A 80 -2.98 -2.08 0.93
C PHE A 80 -2.35 -3.47 0.77
N LEU A 81 -2.33 -4.03 -0.44
CA LEU A 81 -1.68 -5.30 -0.74
C LEU A 81 -0.17 -5.28 -0.42
N PHE A 82 0.50 -4.17 -0.71
CA PHE A 82 1.91 -3.98 -0.35
C PHE A 82 2.13 -3.99 1.16
N ILE A 83 1.30 -3.27 1.92
CA ILE A 83 1.41 -3.27 3.39
C ILE A 83 1.19 -4.67 3.94
N CYS A 84 0.14 -5.37 3.52
CA CYS A 84 -0.13 -6.74 3.97
C CYS A 84 1.05 -7.67 3.68
N SER A 85 1.58 -7.62 2.46
CA SER A 85 2.70 -8.46 2.04
C SER A 85 3.98 -8.14 2.85
N ALA A 86 4.32 -6.86 2.97
CA ALA A 86 5.49 -6.41 3.72
C ALA A 86 5.37 -6.71 5.22
N PHE A 87 4.17 -6.59 5.80
CA PHE A 87 3.90 -6.87 7.20
C PHE A 87 4.07 -8.36 7.52
N VAL A 88 3.57 -9.26 6.65
CA VAL A 88 3.78 -10.71 6.80
C VAL A 88 5.27 -11.05 6.73
N LEU A 89 6.01 -10.46 5.79
CA LEU A 89 7.46 -10.69 5.66
C LEU A 89 8.24 -10.19 6.89
N ASP A 90 7.84 -9.05 7.46
CA ASP A 90 8.42 -8.54 8.70
C ASP A 90 8.16 -9.48 9.88
N LEU A 91 6.94 -9.99 9.99
CA LEU A 91 6.57 -10.94 11.04
C LEU A 91 7.40 -12.23 10.93
N ILE A 92 7.56 -12.76 9.72
CA ILE A 92 8.43 -13.92 9.46
C ILE A 92 9.87 -13.61 9.88
N ARG A 93 10.41 -12.46 9.47
CA ARG A 93 11.77 -12.05 9.85
C ARG A 93 11.93 -11.91 11.36
N MET A 94 10.93 -11.36 12.05
CA MET A 94 10.93 -11.20 13.50
C MET A 94 10.93 -12.57 14.20
N LEU A 95 10.10 -13.51 13.77
CA LEU A 95 10.03 -14.87 14.31
C LEU A 95 11.34 -15.65 14.11
N LEU A 96 11.96 -15.53 12.93
CA LEU A 96 13.26 -16.14 12.65
C LEU A 96 14.36 -15.54 13.54
N SER A 97 14.34 -14.22 13.74
CA SER A 97 15.33 -13.54 14.59
C SER A 97 15.15 -13.91 16.07
N PHE A 98 13.89 -14.02 16.52
CA PHE A 98 13.54 -14.44 17.87
C PHE A 98 13.97 -15.89 18.15
N SER A 99 13.72 -16.82 17.22
CA SER A 99 14.17 -18.21 17.39
C SER A 99 15.69 -18.33 17.43
N ALA A 100 16.42 -17.61 16.57
CA ALA A 100 17.88 -17.60 16.61
C ALA A 100 18.44 -17.10 17.96
N TRP A 101 17.80 -16.08 18.55
CA TRP A 101 18.13 -15.58 19.88
C TRP A 101 17.86 -16.62 20.98
N VAL A 102 16.69 -17.28 20.98
CA VAL A 102 16.33 -18.31 21.97
C VAL A 102 17.28 -19.51 21.94
N PHE A 103 17.68 -19.96 20.74
CA PHE A 103 18.53 -21.15 20.60
C PHE A 103 20.04 -20.86 20.68
N ASN A 104 20.45 -19.63 21.06
CA ASN A 104 21.85 -19.20 21.14
C ASN A 104 22.68 -19.53 19.89
N LYS A 105 22.02 -19.62 18.72
CA LYS A 105 22.70 -19.85 17.45
C LYS A 105 23.28 -18.52 16.98
N THR A 106 24.51 -18.23 17.39
CA THR A 106 25.29 -17.06 16.95
C THR A 106 25.83 -17.15 15.52
N SER A 107 25.53 -18.22 14.78
CA SER A 107 26.01 -18.40 13.42
C SER A 107 24.97 -18.06 12.35
N GLY A 108 25.12 -16.88 11.76
CA GLY A 108 25.07 -16.78 10.30
C GLY A 108 23.70 -16.61 9.62
N THR A 109 22.60 -16.38 10.31
CA THR A 109 21.39 -15.90 9.62
C THR A 109 21.59 -14.44 9.23
N ARG A 110 22.31 -14.21 8.13
CA ARG A 110 22.30 -12.93 7.43
C ARG A 110 20.86 -12.70 6.99
N GLY A 111 20.09 -12.03 7.85
CA GLY A 111 18.67 -11.79 7.63
C GLY A 111 18.44 -11.16 6.27
N PHE A 112 17.26 -11.38 5.70
CA PHE A 112 16.92 -10.83 4.39
C PHE A 112 17.21 -9.33 4.34
N SER A 113 17.94 -8.91 3.30
CA SER A 113 18.22 -7.51 3.06
C SER A 113 16.90 -6.73 2.94
N PRO A 114 16.80 -5.50 3.47
CA PRO A 114 15.62 -4.66 3.27
C PRO A 114 15.21 -4.52 1.80
N LYS A 115 16.20 -4.51 0.88
CA LYS A 115 15.95 -4.51 -0.57
C LYS A 115 15.23 -5.77 -1.03
N THR A 116 15.67 -6.96 -0.59
CA THR A 116 15.05 -8.23 -0.95
C THR A 116 13.61 -8.30 -0.46
N LEU A 117 13.36 -7.94 0.81
CA LEU A 117 12.00 -7.93 1.37
C LEU A 117 11.09 -6.94 0.63
N PHE A 118 11.61 -5.76 0.29
CA PHE A 118 10.89 -4.79 -0.50
C PHE A 118 10.49 -5.36 -1.87
N TYR A 119 11.44 -5.95 -2.61
CA TYR A 119 11.15 -6.50 -3.93
C TYR A 119 10.19 -7.69 -3.86
N VAL A 120 10.32 -8.57 -2.88
CA VAL A 120 9.37 -9.68 -2.69
C VAL A 120 7.96 -9.15 -2.43
N ALA A 121 7.81 -8.19 -1.50
CA ALA A 121 6.52 -7.57 -1.23
C ALA A 121 5.94 -6.87 -2.47
N ALA A 122 6.77 -6.13 -3.21
CA ALA A 122 6.37 -5.44 -4.44
C ALA A 122 5.93 -6.43 -5.53
N THR A 123 6.66 -7.53 -5.73
CA THR A 123 6.29 -8.57 -6.69
C THR A 123 4.98 -9.25 -6.31
N ILE A 124 4.79 -9.63 -5.04
CA ILE A 124 3.52 -10.20 -4.57
C ILE A 124 2.36 -9.23 -4.85
N THR A 125 2.57 -7.95 -4.51
CA THR A 125 1.59 -6.89 -4.74
C THR A 125 1.23 -6.75 -6.22
N LEU A 126 2.22 -6.73 -7.10
CA LEU A 126 2.00 -6.61 -8.54
C LEU A 126 1.27 -7.82 -9.10
N VAL A 127 1.68 -9.03 -8.73
CA VAL A 127 1.03 -10.28 -9.20
C VAL A 127 -0.43 -10.32 -8.75
N ILE A 128 -0.69 -10.11 -7.46
CA ILE A 128 -2.06 -10.15 -6.92
C ILE A 128 -2.89 -8.99 -7.48
N GLY A 129 -2.34 -7.78 -7.53
CA GLY A 129 -3.03 -6.60 -8.04
C GLY A 129 -3.39 -6.71 -9.51
N SER A 130 -2.48 -7.21 -10.35
CA SER A 130 -2.75 -7.46 -11.77
C SER A 130 -3.77 -8.57 -11.97
N TYR A 131 -3.70 -9.66 -11.20
CA TYR A 131 -4.71 -10.71 -11.25
C TYR A 131 -6.09 -10.20 -10.82
N ALA A 132 -6.18 -9.47 -9.70
CA ALA A 132 -7.41 -8.88 -9.22
C ALA A 132 -8.01 -7.88 -10.22
N TYR A 133 -7.18 -7.09 -10.90
CA TYR A 133 -7.62 -6.19 -11.96
C TYR A 133 -8.15 -6.96 -13.17
N PHE A 134 -7.45 -8.01 -13.60
CA PHE A 134 -7.91 -8.88 -14.69
C PHE A 134 -9.26 -9.52 -14.36
N GLU A 135 -9.41 -10.05 -13.15
CA GLU A 135 -10.67 -10.66 -12.68
C GLU A 135 -11.81 -9.62 -12.65
N ALA A 136 -11.52 -8.40 -12.18
CA ALA A 136 -12.50 -7.32 -12.13
C ALA A 136 -13.02 -6.89 -13.52
N LEU A 137 -12.24 -7.11 -14.58
CA LEU A 137 -12.67 -6.88 -15.97
C LEU A 137 -13.56 -8.01 -16.52
N HIS A 138 -13.53 -9.20 -15.91
CA HIS A 138 -14.24 -10.40 -16.37
C HIS A 138 -15.34 -10.87 -15.41
N ILE A 139 -15.93 -9.94 -14.64
CA ILE A 139 -17.01 -10.26 -13.69
C ILE A 139 -18.20 -10.87 -14.46
N THR A 140 -18.47 -12.14 -14.23
CA THR A 140 -19.66 -12.85 -14.73
C THR A 140 -20.73 -12.85 -13.63
N THR A 141 -21.91 -12.32 -13.94
CA THR A 141 -23.04 -12.30 -13.00
C THR A 141 -23.79 -13.64 -13.07
N GLU A 142 -23.62 -14.51 -12.07
CA GLU A 142 -24.46 -15.71 -11.95
C GLU A 142 -25.80 -15.36 -11.29
N HIS A 143 -26.89 -15.66 -12.00
CA HIS A 143 -28.25 -15.42 -11.50
C HIS A 143 -28.72 -16.63 -10.70
N ILE A 144 -28.66 -16.56 -9.37
CA ILE A 144 -29.15 -17.63 -8.49
C ILE A 144 -30.67 -17.48 -8.35
N THR A 145 -31.43 -18.49 -8.78
CA THR A 145 -32.87 -18.62 -8.49
C THR A 145 -33.03 -19.41 -7.19
N ILE A 146 -33.67 -18.79 -6.18
CA ILE A 146 -34.02 -19.41 -4.90
C ILE A 146 -35.44 -19.96 -4.99
#